data_AF-A0A8H4F873-F1
#
_entry.id   AF-A0A8H4F873-F1
#
_cell.length_a   1.000
_cell.length_b   1.000
_cell.length_c   1.000
_cell.angle_alpha   90.00
_cell.angle_beta   90.00
_cell.angle_gamma   90.00
#
_symmetry.space_group_name_H-M   'P 1'
#
loop_
_entity.id
_entity.type
_entity.pdbx_description
1 polymer ?
#
loop_
_entity_poly.entity_id
_entity_poly.type
_entity_poly.pdbx_seq_one_letter_code
_entity_poly.pdbx_strand_id
1 'polypeptide(L)'
;MFKYDRYVSEAKRILFANRSIILFVYIDLIVDVLLCLAYLVEMKQEADINAHPPWMYKWRSYDLWFCCTLLSLWNLGSFMMRIFLTGRPISVMFSFRSLIEMFTTYPFIISLFIDNGQYLYVPYFLRSWVLLLRIKSVLKIKTNLLMTDKPVDPLKSKLVHLVGTLVALLYNGMSAFQYCEVTFGNINYSILDSLYVVMVTLSTVGYGDITPHTEGSRVVMMLLIVISLAVLPSLLADALNTLRKRNDWGGYVSESHMPFILLVGVFRPEQVTEILDGFLNTVMLAKATPCLSKLTRRHIFRKTLSLI
;
A
#
# COMPACT_ATOMS: atom_id res chain seq x y z
N MET A 1 -8.61 43.02 3.56
CA MET A 1 -8.52 41.99 2.49
C MET A 1 -7.06 41.67 2.13
N PHE A 2 -6.23 42.63 1.73
CA PHE A 2 -4.81 42.40 1.34
C PHE A 2 -3.88 41.71 2.37
N LYS A 3 -4.09 41.88 3.68
CA LYS A 3 -3.26 41.19 4.70
C LYS A 3 -3.55 39.68 4.76
N TYR A 4 -4.82 39.28 4.59
CA TYR A 4 -5.23 37.88 4.69
C TYR A 4 -4.58 37.03 3.58
N ASP A 5 -4.61 37.51 2.34
CA ASP A 5 -3.99 36.82 1.21
C ASP A 5 -2.46 36.72 1.34
N ARG A 6 -1.82 37.73 1.94
CA ARG A 6 -0.38 37.68 2.23
C ARG A 6 -0.06 36.59 3.27
N TYR A 7 -0.78 36.54 4.40
CA TYR A 7 -0.58 35.47 5.40
C TYR A 7 -0.89 34.09 4.84
N VAL A 8 -1.94 33.94 4.02
CA VAL A 8 -2.28 32.67 3.37
C VAL A 8 -1.18 32.27 2.37
N SER A 9 -0.64 33.20 1.58
CA SER A 9 0.43 32.90 0.62
C SER A 9 1.76 32.55 1.29
N GLU A 10 2.07 33.18 2.43
CA GLU A 10 3.29 32.96 3.21
C GLU A 10 3.20 31.64 4.00
N ALA A 11 2.04 31.36 4.61
CA ALA A 11 1.73 30.06 5.21
C ALA A 11 1.78 28.95 4.16
N LYS A 12 1.21 29.16 2.96
CA LYS A 12 1.37 28.25 1.82
C LYS A 12 2.85 28.03 1.51
N ARG A 13 3.67 29.08 1.39
CA ARG A 13 5.09 28.95 1.03
C ARG A 13 5.90 28.16 2.06
N ILE A 14 5.66 28.37 3.36
CA ILE A 14 6.31 27.63 4.45
C ILE A 14 5.82 26.17 4.51
N LEU A 15 4.52 25.95 4.28
CA LEU A 15 3.88 24.64 4.33
C LEU A 15 4.20 23.82 3.08
N PHE A 16 4.43 24.47 1.92
CA PHE A 16 4.91 23.88 0.66
C PHE A 16 6.43 23.72 0.59
N ALA A 17 7.17 24.04 1.65
CA ALA A 17 8.55 23.58 1.75
C ALA A 17 8.53 22.04 1.74
N ASN A 18 9.20 21.42 0.76
CA ASN A 18 9.14 19.96 0.53
C ASN A 18 9.35 19.13 1.80
N ARG A 19 10.17 19.61 2.74
CA ARG A 19 10.44 18.95 4.03
C ARG A 19 9.25 18.95 5.00
N SER A 20 8.47 20.03 5.06
CA SER A 20 7.33 20.18 5.98
C SER A 20 6.16 19.28 5.58
N ILE A 21 5.88 19.17 4.27
CA ILE A 21 4.84 18.26 3.76
C ILE A 21 5.19 16.81 4.10
N ILE A 22 6.43 16.40 3.84
CA ILE A 22 6.89 15.05 4.15
C ILE A 22 6.71 14.75 5.64
N LEU A 23 7.17 15.66 6.51
CA LEU A 23 7.06 15.50 7.96
C LEU A 23 5.61 15.32 8.39
N PHE A 24 4.71 16.16 7.89
CA PHE A 24 3.28 16.09 8.18
C PHE A 24 2.67 14.74 7.75
N VAL A 25 3.02 14.24 6.57
CA VAL A 25 2.55 12.92 6.11
C VAL A 25 3.08 11.79 6.99
N TYR A 26 4.33 11.88 7.46
CA TYR A 26 4.89 10.89 8.40
C TYR A 26 4.24 10.94 9.77
N ILE A 27 3.95 12.13 10.31
CA ILE A 27 3.25 12.25 11.60
C ILE A 27 1.85 11.63 11.47
N ASP A 28 1.11 11.96 10.41
CA ASP A 28 -0.20 11.33 10.19
C ASP A 28 -0.09 9.80 10.06
N LEU A 29 0.96 9.29 9.42
CA LEU A 29 1.19 7.84 9.30
C LEU A 29 1.41 7.20 10.68
N ILE A 30 2.22 7.82 11.53
CA ILE A 30 2.48 7.37 12.90
C ILE A 30 1.18 7.38 13.71
N VAL A 31 0.41 8.45 13.61
CA VAL A 31 -0.89 8.59 14.29
C VAL A 31 -1.86 7.49 13.85
N ASP A 32 -1.93 7.19 12.54
CA ASP A 32 -2.76 6.10 12.00
C ASP A 32 -2.32 4.73 12.53
N VAL A 33 -1.00 4.47 12.62
CA VAL A 33 -0.46 3.23 13.21
C VAL A 33 -0.78 3.13 14.70
N LEU A 34 -0.58 4.21 15.45
CA LEU A 34 -0.87 4.25 16.89
C LEU A 34 -2.36 3.99 17.17
N LEU A 35 -3.26 4.55 16.36
CA LEU A 35 -4.68 4.22 16.45
C LEU A 35 -4.96 2.75 16.13
N CYS A 36 -4.33 2.17 15.11
CA CYS A 36 -4.51 0.73 14.85
C CYS A 36 -4.01 -0.14 16.02
N LEU A 37 -2.91 0.23 16.67
CA LEU A 37 -2.39 -0.46 17.84
C LEU A 37 -3.29 -0.27 19.08
N ALA A 38 -3.81 0.94 19.27
CA ALA A 38 -4.76 1.24 20.35
C ALA A 38 -6.01 0.35 20.25
N TYR A 39 -6.45 0.01 19.03
CA TYR A 39 -7.61 -0.87 18.83
C TYR A 39 -7.34 -2.28 19.35
N LEU A 40 -6.13 -2.81 19.11
CA LEU A 40 -5.73 -4.12 19.63
C LEU A 40 -5.71 -4.13 21.16
N VAL A 41 -5.29 -3.03 21.77
CA VAL A 41 -5.32 -2.87 23.24
C VAL A 41 -6.76 -2.79 23.74
N GLU A 42 -7.64 -2.04 23.06
CA GLU A 42 -9.06 -1.95 23.40
C GLU A 42 -9.76 -3.31 23.30
N MET A 43 -9.45 -4.10 22.28
CA MET A 43 -10.04 -5.43 22.10
C MET A 43 -9.58 -6.44 23.17
N LYS A 44 -8.45 -6.21 23.82
CA LYS A 44 -7.96 -7.06 24.93
C LYS A 44 -8.59 -6.70 26.28
N GLN A 45 -9.15 -5.50 26.41
CA GLN A 45 -9.76 -5.04 27.66
C GLN A 45 -11.16 -5.61 27.79
N GLU A 46 -11.41 -6.34 28.88
CA GLU A 46 -12.72 -6.92 29.21
C GLU A 46 -13.23 -6.30 30.51
N ALA A 47 -14.38 -5.63 30.41
CA ALA A 47 -15.15 -5.18 31.56
C ALA A 47 -16.59 -4.95 31.13
N ASP A 48 -17.53 -5.49 31.90
CA ASP A 48 -18.95 -5.32 31.63
C ASP A 48 -19.38 -3.90 31.95
N ILE A 49 -20.16 -3.32 31.03
CA ILE A 49 -20.83 -2.04 31.25
C ILE A 49 -22.32 -2.27 31.11
N ASN A 50 -23.07 -1.86 32.13
CA ASN A 50 -24.53 -1.84 32.11
C ASN A 50 -25.06 -0.64 31.28
N ALA A 51 -24.57 -0.47 30.06
CA ALA A 51 -24.98 0.61 29.15
C ALA A 51 -25.73 0.04 27.95
N HIS A 52 -26.90 0.61 27.65
CA HIS A 52 -27.71 0.24 26.50
C HIS A 52 -27.74 1.37 25.47
N PRO A 53 -27.71 1.07 24.17
CA PRO A 53 -27.62 -0.27 23.55
C PRO A 53 -26.18 -0.81 23.48
N PRO A 54 -26.00 -2.16 23.51
CA PRO A 54 -24.69 -2.81 23.63
C PRO A 54 -23.77 -2.62 22.40
N TRP A 55 -24.35 -2.32 21.23
CA TRP A 55 -23.57 -2.04 20.03
C TRP A 55 -22.89 -0.66 20.07
N MET A 56 -23.38 0.27 20.90
CA MET A 56 -22.89 1.64 20.94
C MET A 56 -21.86 1.87 22.04
N TYR A 57 -21.92 1.09 23.12
CA TYR A 57 -21.06 1.26 24.28
C TYR A 57 -20.18 0.04 24.52
N LYS A 58 -18.87 0.28 24.64
CA LYS A 58 -17.85 -0.72 24.98
C LYS A 58 -16.91 -0.15 26.02
N TRP A 59 -16.43 -1.00 26.93
CA TRP A 59 -15.48 -0.56 27.94
C TRP A 59 -14.14 -0.15 27.33
N ARG A 60 -13.65 0.99 27.80
CA ARG A 60 -12.37 1.58 27.42
C ARG A 60 -11.79 2.26 28.64
N SER A 61 -10.53 1.98 28.95
CA SER A 61 -9.81 2.70 30.00
C SER A 61 -9.71 4.20 29.69
N TYR A 62 -9.78 5.05 30.72
CA TYR A 62 -9.69 6.50 30.59
C TYR A 62 -8.40 6.94 29.88
N ASP A 63 -7.27 6.31 30.20
CA ASP A 63 -5.97 6.63 29.57
C ASP A 63 -5.99 6.34 28.06
N LEU A 64 -6.62 5.23 27.67
CA LEU A 64 -6.74 4.84 26.26
C LEU A 64 -7.67 5.78 25.51
N TRP A 65 -8.81 6.14 26.13
CA TRP A 65 -9.74 7.12 25.58
C TRP A 65 -9.08 8.49 25.40
N PHE A 66 -8.34 8.97 26.39
CA PHE A 66 -7.64 10.25 26.35
C PHE A 66 -6.60 10.27 25.22
N CYS A 67 -5.76 9.22 25.12
CA CYS A 67 -4.80 9.05 24.04
C CYS A 67 -5.48 9.03 22.65
N CYS A 68 -6.55 8.24 22.47
CA CYS A 68 -7.27 8.15 21.20
C CYS A 68 -7.90 9.48 20.79
N THR A 69 -8.41 10.23 21.77
CA THR A 69 -8.99 11.55 21.55
C THR A 69 -7.93 12.56 21.10
N LEU A 70 -6.75 12.58 21.75
CA LEU A 70 -5.64 13.44 21.32
C LEU A 70 -5.16 13.12 19.89
N LEU A 71 -5.01 11.84 19.57
CA LEU A 71 -4.66 11.39 18.21
C LEU A 71 -5.75 11.76 17.19
N SER A 72 -7.02 11.70 17.59
CA SER A 72 -8.17 12.10 16.76
C SER A 72 -8.22 13.62 16.53
N LEU A 73 -7.86 14.43 17.53
CA LEU A 73 -7.73 15.88 17.38
C LEU A 73 -6.64 16.25 16.37
N TRP A 74 -5.49 15.57 16.40
CA TRP A 74 -4.46 15.71 15.36
C TRP A 74 -5.02 15.40 13.97
N ASN A 75 -5.71 14.27 13.82
CA ASN A 75 -6.30 13.87 12.54
C ASN A 75 -7.33 14.87 12.01
N LEU A 76 -8.15 15.43 12.91
CA LEU A 76 -9.11 16.47 12.55
C LEU A 76 -8.38 17.72 12.05
N GLY A 77 -7.38 18.21 12.78
CA GLY A 77 -6.57 19.36 12.36
C GLY A 77 -5.88 19.09 11.02
N SER A 78 -5.38 17.87 10.83
CA SER A 78 -4.73 17.43 9.62
C SER A 78 -5.69 17.39 8.42
N PHE A 79 -6.93 16.95 8.64
CA PHE A 79 -8.01 16.96 7.65
C PHE A 79 -8.46 18.39 7.31
N MET A 80 -8.62 19.26 8.31
CA MET A 80 -8.95 20.68 8.09
C MET A 80 -7.89 21.38 7.24
N MET A 81 -6.61 21.16 7.54
CA MET A 81 -5.51 21.70 6.73
C MET A 81 -5.60 21.26 5.27
N ARG A 82 -5.92 19.98 5.00
CA ARG A 82 -6.12 19.50 3.61
C ARG A 82 -7.25 20.24 2.89
N ILE A 83 -8.35 20.52 3.59
CA ILE A 83 -9.49 21.26 3.03
C ILE A 83 -9.09 22.70 2.70
N PHE A 84 -8.40 23.41 3.61
CA PHE A 84 -8.00 24.80 3.40
C PHE A 84 -6.93 24.96 2.30
N LEU A 85 -6.03 23.99 2.17
CA LEU A 85 -4.97 24.02 1.15
C LEU A 85 -5.49 23.67 -0.24
N THR A 86 -6.54 22.86 -0.31
CA THR A 86 -7.14 22.43 -1.59
C THR A 86 -8.23 23.41 -2.00
N GLY A 87 -8.08 24.07 -3.15
CA GLY A 87 -9.09 25.02 -3.67
C GLY A 87 -10.46 24.42 -4.04
N ARG A 88 -10.71 23.13 -3.72
CA ARG A 88 -11.95 22.38 -4.01
C ARG A 88 -12.38 21.55 -2.77
N PRO A 89 -12.97 22.18 -1.75
CA PRO A 89 -13.22 21.54 -0.45
C PRO A 89 -14.19 20.35 -0.52
N ILE A 90 -15.26 20.48 -1.31
CA ILE A 90 -16.32 19.46 -1.43
C ILE A 90 -15.77 18.15 -2.01
N SER A 91 -14.89 18.23 -3.01
CA SER A 91 -14.26 17.05 -3.61
C SER A 91 -13.34 16.31 -2.64
N VAL A 92 -12.72 17.02 -1.70
CA VAL A 92 -11.88 16.40 -0.67
C VAL A 92 -12.74 15.71 0.37
N MET A 93 -13.83 16.34 0.82
CA MET A 93 -14.74 15.77 1.82
C MET A 93 -15.37 14.46 1.36
N PHE A 94 -15.82 14.37 0.11
CA PHE A 94 -16.46 13.17 -0.45
C PHE A 94 -15.48 12.13 -1.03
N SER A 95 -14.18 12.25 -0.74
CA SER A 95 -13.22 11.21 -1.10
C SER A 95 -13.36 9.99 -0.19
N PHE A 96 -13.29 8.78 -0.75
CA PHE A 96 -13.37 7.52 0.01
C PHE A 96 -12.46 7.49 1.25
N ARG A 97 -11.24 8.02 1.10
CA ARG A 97 -10.27 8.16 2.19
C ARG A 97 -10.80 9.09 3.30
N SER A 98 -11.30 10.26 2.92
CA SER A 98 -11.78 11.27 3.85
C SER A 98 -13.07 10.85 4.56
N LEU A 99 -13.92 10.04 3.92
CA LEU A 99 -15.09 9.45 4.57
C LEU A 99 -14.69 8.53 5.73
N ILE A 100 -13.69 7.67 5.54
CA ILE A 100 -13.19 6.79 6.62
C ILE A 100 -12.52 7.62 7.73
N GLU A 101 -11.71 8.61 7.37
CA GLU A 101 -11.09 9.51 8.34
C GLU A 101 -12.17 10.24 9.17
N MET A 102 -13.20 10.77 8.52
CA MET A 102 -14.31 11.47 9.18
C MET A 102 -15.12 10.52 10.08
N PHE A 103 -15.48 9.34 9.58
CA PHE A 103 -16.26 8.33 10.32
C PHE A 103 -15.52 7.83 11.57
N THR A 104 -14.20 7.73 11.51
CA THR A 104 -13.40 7.26 12.65
C THR A 104 -12.95 8.37 13.60
N THR A 105 -12.83 9.62 13.13
CA THR A 105 -12.39 10.75 13.96
C THR A 105 -13.55 11.47 14.65
N TYR A 106 -14.68 11.67 13.95
CA TYR A 106 -15.78 12.47 14.49
C TYR A 106 -16.43 11.90 15.76
N PRO A 107 -16.66 10.57 15.89
CA PRO A 107 -17.18 10.00 17.13
C PRO A 107 -16.30 10.24 18.35
N PHE A 108 -14.97 10.23 18.21
CA PHE A 108 -14.06 10.57 19.32
C PHE A 108 -14.20 12.03 19.75
N ILE A 109 -14.44 12.95 18.81
CA ILE A 109 -14.68 14.35 19.15
C ILE A 109 -16.02 14.52 19.87
N ILE A 110 -17.07 13.83 19.40
CA ILE A 110 -18.37 13.82 20.08
C ILE A 110 -18.24 13.26 21.50
N SER A 111 -17.38 12.27 21.72
CA SER A 111 -17.19 11.65 23.04
C SER A 111 -16.74 12.61 24.15
N LEU A 112 -16.21 13.79 23.80
CA LEU A 112 -15.86 14.85 24.76
C LEU A 112 -17.07 15.61 25.30
N PHE A 113 -18.17 15.62 24.56
CA PHE A 113 -19.37 16.41 24.89
C PHE A 113 -20.47 15.58 25.56
N ILE A 114 -20.26 14.27 25.72
CA ILE A 114 -21.24 13.34 26.29
C ILE A 114 -20.72 12.81 27.62
N ASP A 115 -21.57 12.80 28.65
CA ASP A 115 -21.28 12.14 29.92
C ASP A 115 -21.10 10.63 29.70
N ASN A 116 -20.01 10.05 30.23
CA ASN A 116 -19.58 8.67 29.93
C ASN A 116 -19.20 8.41 28.45
N GLY A 117 -18.87 9.46 27.69
CA GLY A 117 -18.44 9.34 26.29
C GLY A 117 -17.22 8.45 26.07
N GLN A 118 -16.43 8.17 27.11
CA GLN A 118 -15.30 7.23 27.06
C GLN A 118 -15.68 5.84 26.50
N TYR A 119 -16.92 5.41 26.76
CA TYR A 119 -17.43 4.11 26.36
C TYR A 119 -17.98 4.09 24.94
N LEU A 120 -18.05 5.21 24.23
CA LEU A 120 -18.55 5.24 22.87
C LEU A 120 -17.67 4.35 21.97
N TYR A 121 -18.29 3.32 21.39
CA TYR A 121 -17.61 2.42 20.47
C TYR A 121 -17.31 3.15 19.16
N VAL A 122 -16.07 3.02 18.70
CA VAL A 122 -15.61 3.62 17.45
C VAL A 122 -14.85 2.53 16.67
N PRO A 123 -15.24 2.21 15.43
CA PRO A 123 -14.57 1.18 14.62
C PRO A 123 -13.32 1.74 13.93
N TYR A 124 -12.35 2.24 14.70
CA TYR A 124 -11.13 2.85 14.15
C TYR A 124 -10.13 1.84 13.58
N PHE A 125 -10.40 0.53 13.66
CA PHE A 125 -9.69 -0.48 12.88
C PHE A 125 -9.79 -0.24 11.36
N LEU A 126 -10.87 0.41 10.89
CA LEU A 126 -11.06 0.83 9.49
C LEU A 126 -9.96 1.79 9.00
N ARG A 127 -9.25 2.47 9.92
CA ARG A 127 -8.13 3.36 9.59
C ARG A 127 -6.95 2.63 8.96
N SER A 128 -6.83 1.32 9.12
CA SER A 128 -5.84 0.51 8.40
C SER A 128 -5.93 0.66 6.87
N TRP A 129 -7.12 0.94 6.31
CA TRP A 129 -7.25 1.24 4.88
C TRP A 129 -6.69 2.61 4.51
N VAL A 130 -6.91 3.62 5.36
CA VAL A 130 -6.31 4.96 5.21
C VAL A 130 -4.79 4.87 5.29
N LEU A 131 -4.26 4.08 6.22
CA LEU A 131 -2.84 3.79 6.37
C LEU A 131 -2.24 3.25 5.08
N LEU A 132 -2.89 2.27 4.44
CA LEU A 132 -2.45 1.71 3.16
C LEU A 132 -2.38 2.74 2.04
N LEU A 133 -3.40 3.59 1.92
CA LEU A 133 -3.42 4.68 0.94
C LEU A 133 -2.32 5.71 1.21
N ARG A 134 -2.00 5.96 2.49
CA ARG A 134 -0.95 6.88 2.91
C ARG A 134 0.45 6.33 2.63
N ILE A 135 0.71 5.04 2.89
CA ILE A 135 1.99 4.38 2.57
C ILE A 135 2.31 4.51 1.08
N LYS A 136 1.33 4.29 0.20
CA LYS A 136 1.50 4.50 -1.25
C LYS A 136 1.86 5.94 -1.59
N SER A 137 1.20 6.89 -0.94
CA SER A 137 1.45 8.32 -1.14
C SER A 137 2.87 8.69 -0.70
N VAL A 138 3.34 8.17 0.43
CA VAL A 138 4.72 8.37 0.93
C VAL A 138 5.75 7.81 -0.03
N LEU A 139 5.54 6.59 -0.55
CA LEU A 139 6.47 5.97 -1.51
C LEU A 139 6.62 6.83 -2.78
N LYS A 140 5.51 7.33 -3.32
CA LYS A 140 5.50 8.20 -4.50
C LYS A 140 6.16 9.56 -4.23
N ILE A 141 5.93 10.14 -3.06
CA ILE A 141 6.51 11.43 -2.65
C ILE A 141 8.03 11.30 -2.45
N LYS A 142 8.48 10.26 -1.73
CA LYS A 142 9.90 10.03 -1.45
C LYS A 142 10.71 9.90 -2.73
N THR A 143 10.15 9.25 -3.74
CA THR A 143 10.82 9.03 -5.02
C THR A 143 10.86 10.29 -5.88
N ASN A 144 9.81 11.10 -5.85
CA ASN A 144 9.78 12.39 -6.54
C ASN A 144 10.71 13.44 -5.90
N LEU A 145 10.86 13.41 -4.56
CA LEU A 145 11.62 14.43 -3.82
C LEU A 145 13.10 14.12 -3.67
N LEU A 146 13.49 12.84 -3.56
CA LEU A 146 14.91 12.50 -3.45
C LEU A 146 15.67 12.63 -4.77
N MET A 147 15.02 13.10 -5.86
CA MET A 147 15.57 13.22 -7.23
C MET A 147 16.60 12.12 -7.51
N THR A 148 16.29 10.91 -7.06
CA THR A 148 17.21 9.80 -7.23
C THR A 148 16.93 9.36 -8.65
N ASP A 149 17.93 9.49 -9.54
CA ASP A 149 17.82 9.07 -10.95
C ASP A 149 17.47 7.58 -11.13
N LYS A 150 17.30 6.84 -10.03
CA LYS A 150 16.78 5.48 -10.02
C LYS A 150 15.25 5.52 -9.95
N PRO A 151 14.53 5.18 -11.02
CA PRO A 151 13.08 5.00 -10.95
C PRO A 151 12.75 3.94 -9.89
N VAL A 152 11.68 4.15 -9.15
CA VAL A 152 11.17 3.15 -8.19
C VAL A 152 10.91 1.87 -8.96
N ASP A 153 11.50 0.76 -8.52
CA ASP A 153 11.23 -0.52 -9.16
C ASP A 153 9.70 -0.76 -9.17
N PRO A 154 9.07 -0.87 -10.35
CA PRO A 154 7.62 -0.99 -10.44
C PRO A 154 7.11 -2.25 -9.72
N LEU A 155 7.96 -3.28 -9.69
CA LEU A 155 7.76 -4.49 -8.91
C LEU A 155 7.66 -4.22 -7.41
N LYS A 156 8.57 -3.44 -6.82
CA LYS A 156 8.56 -3.15 -5.38
C LYS A 156 7.29 -2.41 -4.97
N SER A 157 6.86 -1.44 -5.77
CA SER A 157 5.62 -0.69 -5.51
C SER A 157 4.39 -1.60 -5.53
N LYS A 158 4.29 -2.49 -6.53
CA LYS A 158 3.19 -3.47 -6.62
C LYS A 158 3.21 -4.49 -5.49
N LEU A 159 4.37 -5.00 -5.11
CA LEU A 159 4.52 -5.93 -3.99
C LEU A 159 4.12 -5.28 -2.66
N VAL A 160 4.56 -4.04 -2.40
CA VAL A 160 4.14 -3.30 -1.20
C VAL A 160 2.63 -3.10 -1.19
N HIS A 161 2.02 -2.81 -2.34
CA HIS A 161 0.57 -2.72 -2.41
C HIS A 161 -0.12 -4.04 -2.07
N LEU A 162 0.31 -5.15 -2.67
CA LEU A 162 -0.24 -6.49 -2.45
C LEU A 162 -0.13 -6.92 -0.98
N VAL A 163 1.07 -6.84 -0.41
CA VAL A 163 1.32 -7.21 1.00
C VAL A 163 0.54 -6.29 1.94
N GLY A 164 0.53 -4.98 1.65
CA GLY A 164 -0.25 -4.02 2.43
C GLY A 164 -1.74 -4.36 2.44
N THR A 165 -2.33 -4.71 1.29
CA THR A 165 -3.76 -5.05 1.21
C THR A 165 -4.08 -6.33 1.93
N LEU A 166 -3.20 -7.33 1.86
CA LEU A 166 -3.36 -8.58 2.60
C LEU A 166 -3.37 -8.31 4.11
N VAL A 167 -2.39 -7.57 4.62
CA VAL A 167 -2.30 -7.21 6.04
C VAL A 167 -3.51 -6.40 6.48
N ALA A 168 -3.96 -5.43 5.67
CA ALA A 168 -5.15 -4.65 5.97
C ALA A 168 -6.42 -5.53 6.02
N LEU A 169 -6.61 -6.46 5.07
CA LEU A 169 -7.76 -7.35 5.08
C LEU A 169 -7.76 -8.30 6.29
N LEU A 170 -6.60 -8.89 6.62
CA LEU A 170 -6.44 -9.74 7.81
C LEU A 170 -6.77 -8.96 9.09
N TYR A 171 -6.23 -7.76 9.23
CA TYR A 171 -6.47 -6.91 10.40
C TYR A 171 -7.94 -6.48 10.52
N ASN A 172 -8.56 -5.99 9.45
CA ASN A 172 -9.98 -5.60 9.48
C ASN A 172 -10.89 -6.79 9.75
N GLY A 173 -10.63 -7.94 9.11
CA GLY A 173 -11.41 -9.16 9.33
C GLY A 173 -11.32 -9.62 10.78
N MET A 174 -10.12 -9.69 11.35
CA MET A 174 -9.88 -10.06 12.74
C MET A 174 -10.61 -9.12 13.70
N SER A 175 -10.42 -7.81 13.54
CA SER A 175 -11.05 -6.78 14.37
C SER A 175 -12.57 -6.83 14.33
N ALA A 176 -13.15 -6.93 13.13
CA ALA A 176 -14.60 -6.93 12.95
C ALA A 176 -15.25 -8.24 13.44
N PHE A 177 -14.62 -9.39 13.19
CA PHE A 177 -15.08 -10.69 13.69
C PHE A 177 -15.08 -10.71 15.22
N GLN A 178 -13.95 -10.34 15.83
CA GLN A 178 -13.81 -10.34 17.28
C GLN A 178 -14.80 -9.39 17.95
N TYR A 179 -15.02 -8.20 17.37
CA TYR A 179 -16.02 -7.25 17.89
C TYR A 179 -17.45 -7.85 17.88
N CYS A 180 -17.85 -8.49 16.78
CA CYS A 180 -19.20 -9.05 16.69
C CYS A 180 -19.42 -10.20 17.69
N GLU A 181 -18.45 -11.10 17.83
CA GLU A 181 -18.54 -12.24 18.75
C GLU A 181 -18.53 -11.80 20.22
N VAL A 182 -17.70 -10.82 20.58
CA VAL A 182 -17.67 -10.26 21.94
C VAL A 182 -18.97 -9.54 22.28
N THR A 183 -19.50 -8.71 21.36
CA THR A 183 -20.66 -7.85 21.64
C THR A 183 -22.00 -8.57 21.55
N PHE A 184 -22.16 -9.54 20.64
CA PHE A 184 -23.44 -10.20 20.39
C PHE A 184 -23.45 -11.68 20.74
N GLY A 185 -22.28 -12.32 20.80
CA GLY A 185 -22.14 -13.76 21.06
C GLY A 185 -21.80 -14.08 22.51
N ASN A 186 -21.35 -13.09 23.28
CA ASN A 186 -20.72 -13.26 24.60
C ASN A 186 -19.57 -14.30 24.58
N ILE A 187 -18.91 -14.45 23.42
CA ILE A 187 -17.75 -15.34 23.24
C ILE A 187 -16.52 -14.47 23.02
N ASN A 188 -15.57 -14.55 23.96
CA ASN A 188 -14.33 -13.80 23.89
C ASN A 188 -13.25 -14.64 23.21
N TYR A 189 -13.17 -14.51 21.88
CA TYR A 189 -12.04 -15.04 21.13
C TYR A 189 -10.79 -14.19 21.36
N SER A 190 -9.64 -14.85 21.52
CA SER A 190 -8.35 -14.16 21.53
C SER A 190 -8.12 -13.45 20.19
N ILE A 191 -7.26 -12.43 20.19
CA ILE A 191 -6.79 -11.77 18.97
C ILE A 191 -6.16 -12.80 18.02
N LEU A 192 -5.45 -13.79 18.55
CA LEU A 192 -4.82 -14.85 17.76
C LEU A 192 -5.85 -15.81 17.16
N ASP A 193 -6.89 -16.17 17.90
CA ASP A 193 -7.96 -17.05 17.42
C ASP A 193 -8.77 -16.36 16.31
N SER A 194 -9.05 -15.07 16.50
CA SER A 194 -9.74 -14.24 15.50
C SER A 194 -8.89 -14.07 14.24
N LEU A 195 -7.57 -13.89 14.38
CA LEU A 195 -6.64 -13.83 13.26
C LEU A 195 -6.57 -15.17 12.53
N TYR A 196 -6.57 -16.27 13.27
CA TYR A 196 -6.52 -17.62 12.74
C TYR A 196 -7.76 -17.93 11.88
N VAL A 197 -8.97 -17.68 12.39
CA VAL A 197 -10.23 -17.84 11.62
C VAL A 197 -10.18 -17.08 10.30
N VAL A 198 -9.75 -15.83 10.36
CA VAL A 198 -9.71 -14.94 9.21
C VAL A 198 -8.63 -15.40 8.22
N MET A 199 -7.46 -15.81 8.70
CA MET A 199 -6.39 -16.34 7.85
C MET A 199 -6.82 -17.63 7.14
N VAL A 200 -7.42 -18.58 7.87
CA VAL A 200 -7.91 -19.86 7.35
C VAL A 200 -9.05 -19.66 6.34
N THR A 201 -9.88 -18.64 6.56
CA THR A 201 -10.95 -18.27 5.63
C THR A 201 -10.40 -17.62 4.36
N LEU A 202 -9.48 -16.65 4.50
CA LEU A 202 -8.87 -15.98 3.35
C LEU A 202 -8.00 -16.92 2.49
N SER A 203 -7.40 -17.94 3.11
CA SER A 203 -6.66 -18.98 2.39
C SER A 203 -7.57 -20.03 1.75
N THR A 204 -8.90 -19.91 1.92
CA THR A 204 -9.91 -20.86 1.44
C THR A 204 -9.75 -22.29 1.99
N VAL A 205 -9.02 -22.46 3.10
CA VAL A 205 -8.84 -23.76 3.75
C VAL A 205 -10.09 -24.15 4.52
N GLY A 206 -10.61 -23.25 5.37
CA GLY A 206 -11.89 -23.43 6.06
C GLY A 206 -11.97 -24.67 6.96
N TYR A 207 -11.09 -24.81 7.96
CA TYR A 207 -11.12 -25.96 8.88
C TYR A 207 -12.45 -26.13 9.64
N GLY A 208 -13.15 -25.03 9.93
CA GLY A 208 -14.45 -25.06 10.62
C GLY A 208 -14.39 -25.35 12.11
N ASP A 209 -13.20 -25.27 12.71
CA ASP A 209 -12.96 -25.41 14.15
C ASP A 209 -13.42 -24.20 14.96
N ILE A 210 -13.25 -23.00 14.41
CA ILE A 210 -13.85 -21.77 14.94
C ILE A 210 -14.75 -21.16 13.85
N THR A 211 -16.02 -20.90 14.19
CA THR A 211 -17.04 -20.45 13.25
C THR A 211 -17.80 -19.23 13.78
N PRO A 212 -18.33 -18.37 12.89
CA PRO A 212 -19.15 -17.23 13.30
C PRO A 212 -20.47 -17.69 13.92
N HIS A 213 -20.63 -17.47 15.22
CA HIS A 213 -21.83 -17.83 15.97
C HIS A 213 -22.90 -16.75 15.85
N THR A 214 -22.51 -15.48 15.75
CA THR A 214 -23.43 -14.33 15.67
C THR A 214 -23.84 -14.00 14.23
N GLU A 215 -25.04 -13.47 14.04
CA GLU A 215 -25.48 -13.01 12.71
C GLU A 215 -24.58 -11.87 12.17
N GLY A 216 -24.09 -11.00 13.07
CA GLY A 216 -23.16 -9.93 12.72
C GLY A 216 -21.81 -10.46 12.20
N SER A 217 -21.22 -11.43 12.89
CA SER A 217 -19.94 -12.02 12.45
C SER A 217 -20.09 -12.81 11.15
N ARG A 218 -21.23 -13.48 10.92
CA ARG A 218 -21.53 -14.13 9.62
C ARG A 218 -21.54 -13.14 8.47
N VAL A 219 -22.21 -11.99 8.62
CA VAL A 219 -22.23 -10.93 7.59
C VAL A 219 -20.83 -10.37 7.35
N VAL A 220 -20.06 -10.12 8.42
CA VAL A 220 -18.66 -9.67 8.31
C VAL A 220 -17.81 -10.67 7.53
N MET A 221 -17.90 -11.96 7.85
CA MET A 221 -17.14 -13.00 7.17
C MET A 221 -17.55 -13.15 5.71
N MET A 222 -18.85 -13.08 5.39
CA MET A 222 -19.34 -13.10 4.00
C MET A 222 -18.79 -11.92 3.19
N LEU A 223 -18.84 -10.70 3.72
CA LEU A 223 -18.30 -9.51 3.05
C LEU A 223 -16.77 -9.61 2.87
N LEU A 224 -16.07 -10.12 3.88
CA LEU A 224 -14.62 -10.32 3.82
C LEU A 224 -14.23 -11.30 2.71
N ILE A 225 -14.96 -12.42 2.57
CA ILE A 225 -14.73 -13.40 1.50
C ILE A 225 -14.93 -12.75 0.13
N VAL A 226 -16.05 -12.03 -0.08
CA VAL A 226 -16.31 -11.38 -1.38
C VAL A 226 -15.24 -10.34 -1.72
N ILE A 227 -14.86 -9.48 -0.78
CA ILE A 227 -13.85 -8.43 -1.01
C ILE A 227 -12.48 -9.05 -1.30
N SER A 228 -12.08 -10.07 -0.51
CA SER A 228 -10.77 -10.69 -0.68
C SER A 228 -10.64 -11.45 -1.99
N LEU A 229 -11.66 -12.19 -2.41
CA LEU A 229 -11.69 -12.88 -3.70
C LEU A 229 -11.72 -11.91 -4.89
N ALA A 230 -12.31 -10.73 -4.74
CA ALA A 230 -12.30 -9.71 -5.79
C ALA A 230 -10.94 -8.98 -5.92
N VAL A 231 -10.27 -8.70 -4.78
CA VAL A 231 -9.09 -7.81 -4.75
C VAL A 231 -7.77 -8.58 -4.79
N LEU A 232 -7.61 -9.67 -4.04
CA LEU A 232 -6.31 -10.35 -3.91
C LEU A 232 -5.81 -10.97 -5.23
N PRO A 233 -6.65 -11.69 -6.02
CA PRO A 233 -6.20 -12.30 -7.27
C PRO A 233 -5.74 -11.27 -8.30
N SER A 234 -6.44 -10.13 -8.41
CA SER A 234 -6.09 -9.07 -9.37
C SER A 234 -4.74 -8.43 -9.03
N LEU A 235 -4.50 -8.16 -7.74
CA LEU A 235 -3.21 -7.64 -7.27
C LEU A 235 -2.06 -8.64 -7.44
N LEU A 236 -2.33 -9.92 -7.20
CA LEU A 236 -1.34 -10.98 -7.40
C LEU A 236 -0.96 -11.11 -8.89
N ALA A 237 -1.96 -11.12 -9.78
CA ALA A 237 -1.75 -11.16 -11.23
C ALA A 237 -0.91 -9.96 -11.71
N ASP A 238 -1.20 -8.76 -11.21
CA ASP A 238 -0.44 -7.56 -11.55
C ASP A 238 1.03 -7.62 -11.12
N ALA A 239 1.30 -8.19 -9.94
CA ALA A 239 2.66 -8.41 -9.44
C ALA A 239 3.40 -9.47 -10.29
N LEU A 240 2.74 -10.60 -10.55
CA LEU A 240 3.28 -11.70 -11.36
C LEU A 240 3.58 -11.27 -12.81
N ASN A 241 2.68 -10.54 -13.45
CA ASN A 241 2.90 -10.00 -14.79
C ASN A 241 4.10 -9.05 -14.84
N THR A 242 4.36 -8.33 -13.76
CA THR A 242 5.52 -7.42 -13.66
C THR A 242 6.82 -8.20 -13.43
N LEU A 243 6.77 -9.27 -12.63
CA LEU A 243 7.89 -10.20 -12.47
C LEU A 243 8.27 -10.87 -13.78
N ARG A 244 7.28 -11.38 -14.53
CA ARG A 244 7.50 -12.05 -15.81
C ARG A 244 8.15 -11.12 -16.83
N LYS A 245 7.61 -9.90 -17.00
CA LYS A 245 8.20 -8.88 -17.89
C LYS A 245 9.65 -8.53 -17.52
N ARG A 246 10.01 -8.58 -16.24
CA ARG A 246 11.37 -8.33 -15.79
C ARG A 246 12.31 -9.47 -16.17
N ASN A 247 11.86 -10.72 -16.10
CA ASN A 247 12.67 -11.89 -16.40
C ASN A 247 12.85 -12.12 -17.91
N ASP A 248 11.82 -11.85 -18.71
CA ASP A 248 11.84 -12.07 -20.16
C ASP A 248 12.84 -11.16 -20.91
N TRP A 249 13.22 -10.01 -20.33
CA TRP A 249 14.02 -8.97 -21.01
C TRP A 249 15.22 -8.46 -20.19
N GLY A 250 15.49 -9.05 -19.02
CA GLY A 250 16.52 -8.56 -18.08
C GLY A 250 17.79 -9.39 -18.11
N GLY A 251 18.80 -8.95 -18.88
CA GLY A 251 20.18 -9.45 -18.78
C GLY A 251 21.10 -8.39 -18.16
N TYR A 252 21.92 -8.77 -17.19
CA TYR A 252 23.00 -7.91 -16.71
C TYR A 252 24.28 -8.25 -17.46
N VAL A 253 24.84 -7.28 -18.17
CA VAL A 253 26.22 -7.38 -18.67
C VAL A 253 27.11 -7.13 -17.46
N SER A 254 27.72 -8.20 -16.93
CA SER A 254 28.79 -8.06 -15.94
C SER A 254 29.93 -7.27 -16.58
N GLU A 255 30.59 -6.38 -15.81
CA GLU A 255 31.83 -5.70 -16.20
C GLU A 255 32.96 -6.73 -16.37
N SER A 256 32.84 -7.56 -17.40
CA SER A 256 33.87 -8.45 -17.86
C SER A 256 34.80 -7.64 -18.77
N HIS A 257 36.11 -7.83 -18.60
CA HIS A 257 37.13 -7.23 -19.46
C HIS A 257 37.13 -7.79 -20.90
N MET A 258 36.14 -8.62 -21.25
CA MET A 258 35.99 -9.18 -22.58
C MET A 258 35.33 -8.16 -23.52
N PRO A 259 35.89 -7.90 -24.71
CA PRO A 259 35.24 -7.03 -25.69
C PRO A 259 33.90 -7.64 -26.11
N PHE A 260 32.82 -6.89 -25.90
CA PHE A 260 31.47 -7.27 -26.30
C PHE A 260 30.94 -6.35 -27.41
N ILE A 261 29.98 -6.86 -28.18
CA ILE A 261 29.31 -6.13 -29.25
C ILE A 261 27.86 -5.91 -28.82
N LEU A 262 27.42 -4.66 -28.81
CA LEU A 262 26.02 -4.30 -28.54
C LEU A 262 25.27 -4.13 -29.87
N LEU A 263 24.26 -4.98 -30.09
CA LEU A 263 23.36 -4.87 -31.24
C LEU A 263 22.14 -4.06 -30.83
N VAL A 264 21.90 -2.93 -31.50
CA VAL A 264 20.76 -2.03 -31.23
C VAL A 264 19.93 -1.92 -32.50
N GLY A 265 18.63 -2.23 -32.41
CA GLY A 265 17.71 -2.21 -33.54
C GLY A 265 16.48 -3.06 -33.30
N VAL A 266 15.53 -3.00 -34.24
CA VAL A 266 14.39 -3.91 -34.27
C VAL A 266 14.77 -5.09 -35.17
N PHE A 267 15.04 -6.24 -34.56
CA PHE A 267 15.48 -7.42 -35.30
C PHE A 267 14.34 -8.45 -35.40
N ARG A 268 14.17 -9.00 -36.60
CA ARG A 268 13.44 -10.26 -36.77
C ARG A 268 14.34 -11.44 -36.37
N PRO A 269 13.80 -12.55 -35.87
CA PRO A 269 14.61 -13.71 -35.46
C PRO A 269 15.54 -14.21 -36.56
N GLU A 270 15.08 -14.18 -37.81
CA GLU A 270 15.87 -14.53 -39.01
C GLU A 270 17.12 -13.64 -39.18
N GLN A 271 16.98 -12.33 -38.97
CA GLN A 271 18.09 -11.38 -39.09
C GLN A 271 19.11 -11.58 -37.97
N VAL A 272 18.67 -11.91 -36.75
CA VAL A 272 19.59 -12.21 -35.64
C VAL A 272 20.41 -13.45 -35.94
N THR A 273 19.78 -14.50 -36.48
CA THR A 273 20.50 -15.73 -36.86
C THR A 273 21.50 -15.49 -37.98
N GLU A 274 21.15 -14.70 -39.00
CA GLU A 274 22.09 -14.34 -40.08
C GLU A 274 23.29 -13.55 -39.58
N ILE A 275 23.06 -12.57 -38.69
CA ILE A 275 24.14 -11.78 -38.08
C ILE A 275 25.05 -12.69 -37.25
N LEU A 276 24.46 -13.56 -36.43
CA LEU A 276 25.21 -14.44 -35.53
C LEU A 276 26.04 -15.45 -36.33
N ASP A 277 25.47 -16.08 -37.35
CA ASP A 277 26.16 -17.03 -38.23
C ASP A 277 27.28 -16.35 -39.03
N GLY A 278 27.04 -15.13 -39.52
CA GLY A 278 28.06 -14.31 -40.16
C GLY A 278 29.23 -14.03 -39.23
N PHE A 279 28.98 -13.61 -37.99
CA PHE A 279 30.03 -13.32 -37.01
C PHE A 279 30.80 -14.58 -36.59
N LEU A 280 30.10 -15.66 -36.23
CA LEU A 280 30.71 -16.90 -35.75
C LEU A 280 31.55 -17.58 -36.83
N ASN A 281 31.06 -17.64 -38.07
CA ASN A 281 31.83 -18.20 -39.17
C ASN A 281 33.06 -17.37 -39.51
N THR A 282 32.98 -16.04 -39.42
CA THR A 282 34.16 -15.17 -39.66
C THR A 282 35.25 -15.39 -38.61
N VAL A 283 34.88 -15.60 -37.35
CA VAL A 283 35.83 -15.90 -36.27
C VAL A 283 36.46 -17.28 -36.47
N MET A 284 35.67 -18.30 -36.84
CA MET A 284 36.17 -19.65 -37.13
C MET A 284 37.12 -19.66 -38.34
N LEU A 285 36.78 -18.95 -39.42
CA LEU A 285 37.62 -18.80 -40.62
C LEU A 285 38.92 -18.04 -40.33
N ALA A 286 38.88 -17.01 -39.50
CA ALA A 286 40.07 -16.27 -39.07
C ALA A 286 41.02 -17.13 -38.21
N LYS A 287 40.49 -18.11 -37.48
CA LYS A 287 41.26 -19.07 -36.68
C LYS A 287 41.83 -20.21 -37.53
N ALA A 288 41.11 -20.64 -38.58
CA ALA A 288 41.51 -21.71 -39.49
C ALA A 288 42.51 -21.26 -40.58
N THR A 289 42.50 -19.99 -40.98
CA THR A 289 43.39 -19.45 -42.03
C THR A 289 43.79 -17.99 -41.75
N PRO A 290 45.01 -17.70 -41.24
CA PRO A 290 45.39 -16.35 -40.84
C PRO A 290 45.51 -15.35 -42.02
N CYS A 291 45.80 -15.82 -43.24
CA CYS A 291 45.96 -14.97 -44.43
C CYS A 291 44.66 -14.47 -45.07
N LEU A 292 43.50 -15.13 -44.86
CA LEU A 292 42.22 -14.72 -45.48
C LEU A 292 41.50 -13.60 -44.70
N SER A 293 41.91 -13.34 -43.45
CA SER A 293 41.22 -12.47 -42.50
C SER A 293 41.10 -11.00 -42.93
N LYS A 294 41.98 -10.50 -43.81
CA LYS A 294 41.98 -9.09 -44.25
C LYS A 294 40.96 -8.78 -45.35
N LEU A 295 40.58 -9.74 -46.19
CA LEU A 295 39.65 -9.53 -47.30
C LEU A 295 38.18 -9.64 -46.87
N THR A 296 37.85 -10.59 -46.01
CA THR A 296 36.47 -10.83 -45.53
C THR A 296 35.97 -9.69 -44.64
N ARG A 297 36.86 -9.08 -43.85
CA ARG A 297 36.53 -7.97 -42.92
C ARG A 297 36.05 -6.70 -43.64
N ARG A 298 36.49 -6.45 -44.89
CA ARG A 298 36.07 -5.30 -45.71
C ARG A 298 34.73 -5.50 -46.41
N HIS A 299 34.35 -6.73 -46.76
CA HIS A 299 33.11 -7.01 -47.48
C HIS A 299 31.87 -7.02 -46.57
N ILE A 300 32.00 -7.53 -45.35
CA ILE A 300 30.87 -7.61 -44.40
C ILE A 300 30.51 -6.23 -43.85
N PHE A 301 31.50 -5.41 -43.46
CA PHE A 301 31.25 -4.04 -42.97
C PHE A 301 30.49 -3.17 -43.99
N ARG A 302 30.69 -3.43 -45.29
CA ARG A 302 29.99 -2.73 -46.38
C ARG A 302 28.55 -3.20 -46.58
N LYS A 303 28.23 -4.46 -46.26
CA LYS A 303 26.86 -4.99 -46.29
C LYS A 303 26.06 -4.59 -45.05
N THR A 304 26.68 -4.59 -43.88
CA THR A 304 26.01 -4.19 -42.62
C THR A 304 25.65 -2.70 -42.62
N LEU A 305 26.45 -1.84 -43.27
CA LEU A 305 26.10 -0.41 -43.44
C LEU A 305 24.97 -0.15 -44.46
N SER A 306 24.61 -1.13 -45.31
CA SER A 306 23.52 -0.97 -46.28
C SER A 306 22.13 -1.37 -45.73
N LEU A 307 22.10 -1.89 -44.51
CA LEU A 307 20.90 -2.39 -43.82
C LEU A 307 20.52 -1.54 -42.59
N ILE A 308 21.20 -0.41 -42.38
CA ILE A 308 20.84 0.65 -41.43
C ILE A 308 20.21 1.78 -42.24
#